data_AF-A0A431HVX3-F1
#
_entry.id   AF-A0A431HVX3-F1
#
_cell.length_a   1.000
_cell.length_b   1.000
_cell.length_c   1.000
_cell.angle_alpha   90.00
_cell.angle_beta   90.00
_cell.angle_gamma   90.00
#
_symmetry.space_group_name_H-M   'P 1'
#
loop_
_entity.id
_entity.type
_entity.pdbx_description
1 polymer ?
#
loop_
_entity_poly.entity_id
_entity_poly.type
_entity_poly.pdbx_seq_one_letter_code
_entity_poly.pdbx_strand_id
1 'polypeptide(L)'
;HIGAAVGAEAARRTRLPSSEAATMQAALGGAGLAVAFNAPLAGVLFTLEEVTKSWRLQAVLVSVFAAAAAVGTSRLLLGDHPDFGVPPVPAPELVWLPLFLVFGVLTGFLGAGYNLVVLWALDHVAAIRRIPTLLQAGSIGAAVGLLLCVAPLTVGDGDALTQMLLGGHQFVLLATAGLLAARFLTGPLCYSAAVPGGLFAPLLAIGALWGTLFVGCVGAVWPEDPTFLAIPMALAGMAAFFGATVRAPLTGLLIVIEMTATTSVAVPMMIATAAAVVSANALGSAPIYDSLRERMPVSSGPDRS
;
A
#
# COMPACT_ATOMS: atom_id res chain seq x y z
N HIS A 1 -2.94 12.59 5.26
CA HIS A 1 -2.73 13.74 6.18
C HIS A 1 -3.34 15.05 5.68
N ILE A 2 -3.00 15.55 4.48
CA ILE A 2 -3.51 16.84 3.97
C ILE A 2 -5.06 16.87 3.93
N GLY A 3 -5.69 15.83 3.39
CA GLY A 3 -7.15 15.73 3.38
C GLY A 3 -7.78 15.78 4.79
N ALA A 4 -7.19 15.08 5.77
CA ALA A 4 -7.64 15.16 7.15
C ALA A 4 -7.49 16.57 7.75
N ALA A 5 -6.43 17.32 7.39
CA ALA A 5 -6.26 18.71 7.81
C ALA A 5 -7.33 19.64 7.21
N VAL A 6 -7.69 19.43 5.94
CA VAL A 6 -8.83 20.10 5.30
C VAL A 6 -10.12 19.78 6.04
N GLY A 7 -10.34 18.52 6.42
CA GLY A 7 -11.50 18.12 7.22
C GLY A 7 -11.53 18.73 8.62
N ALA A 8 -10.37 18.85 9.26
CA ALA A 8 -10.26 19.52 10.56
C ALA A 8 -10.63 21.00 10.46
N GLU A 9 -10.18 21.68 9.42
CA GLU A 9 -10.52 23.08 9.18
C GLU A 9 -12.00 23.26 8.82
N ALA A 10 -12.55 22.41 7.95
CA ALA A 10 -13.96 22.43 7.59
C ALA A 10 -14.86 22.22 8.82
N ALA A 11 -14.51 21.26 9.69
CA ALA A 11 -15.23 21.00 10.93
C ALA A 11 -15.15 22.17 11.92
N ARG A 12 -13.99 22.84 12.03
CA ARG A 12 -13.85 24.07 12.84
C ARG A 12 -14.75 25.19 12.36
N ARG A 13 -14.80 25.44 11.04
CA ARG A 13 -15.63 26.51 10.45
C ARG A 13 -17.12 26.29 10.64
N THR A 14 -17.56 25.03 10.57
CA THR A 14 -18.96 24.62 10.73
C THR A 14 -19.35 24.37 12.19
N ARG A 15 -18.41 24.48 13.13
CA ARG A 15 -18.60 24.27 14.57
C ARG A 15 -19.21 22.90 14.90
N LEU A 16 -18.79 21.86 14.18
CA LEU A 16 -19.31 20.52 14.40
C LEU A 16 -18.95 19.98 15.79
N PRO A 17 -19.83 19.15 16.39
CA PRO A 17 -19.50 18.36 17.58
C PRO A 17 -18.26 17.49 17.34
N SER A 18 -17.50 17.19 18.41
CA SER A 18 -16.22 16.48 18.31
C SER A 18 -16.29 15.12 17.60
N SER A 19 -17.39 14.38 17.77
CA SER A 19 -17.59 13.08 17.10
C SER A 19 -17.80 13.22 15.58
N GLU A 20 -18.52 14.26 15.16
CA GLU A 20 -18.75 14.55 13.75
C GLU A 20 -17.50 15.14 13.10
N ALA A 21 -16.78 16.00 13.82
CA ALA A 21 -15.48 16.52 13.39
C ALA A 21 -14.46 15.39 13.15
N ALA A 22 -14.38 14.41 14.05
CA ALA A 22 -13.50 13.25 13.88
C ALA A 22 -13.90 12.41 12.66
N THR A 23 -15.20 12.19 12.45
CA THR A 23 -15.72 11.47 11.28
C THR A 23 -15.38 12.20 9.97
N MET A 24 -15.53 13.54 9.95
CA MET A 24 -15.18 14.37 8.79
C MET A 24 -13.68 14.33 8.50
N GLN A 25 -12.83 14.41 9.52
CA GLN A 25 -11.37 14.30 9.37
C GLN A 25 -10.97 12.94 8.80
N ALA A 26 -11.58 11.86 9.28
CA ALA A 26 -11.31 10.52 8.76
C ALA A 26 -11.74 10.38 7.29
N ALA A 27 -12.98 10.80 6.98
CA ALA A 27 -13.53 10.76 5.63
C ALA A 27 -12.70 11.56 4.62
N LEU A 28 -12.27 12.78 4.97
CA LEU A 28 -11.40 13.56 4.08
C LEU A 28 -9.96 13.05 4.09
N GLY A 29 -9.52 12.36 5.14
CA GLY A 29 -8.30 11.58 5.16
C GLY A 29 -8.29 10.49 4.07
N GLY A 30 -9.35 9.69 4.00
CA GLY A 30 -9.53 8.69 2.95
C GLY A 30 -9.86 9.27 1.58
N ALA A 31 -10.53 10.41 1.49
CA ALA A 31 -10.71 11.13 0.22
C ALA A 31 -9.37 11.59 -0.36
N GLY A 32 -8.41 11.98 0.49
CA GLY A 32 -7.04 12.26 0.05
C GLY A 32 -6.33 11.03 -0.52
N LEU A 33 -6.57 9.85 0.06
CA LEU A 33 -6.09 8.59 -0.50
C LEU A 33 -6.75 8.30 -1.86
N ALA A 34 -8.07 8.47 -1.95
CA ALA A 34 -8.82 8.28 -3.17
C ALA A 34 -8.31 9.15 -4.32
N VAL A 35 -7.98 10.42 -4.04
CA VAL A 35 -7.38 11.32 -5.04
C VAL A 35 -5.97 10.86 -5.44
N ALA A 36 -5.16 10.40 -4.49
CA ALA A 36 -3.77 10.01 -4.74
C ALA A 36 -3.63 8.79 -5.67
N PHE A 37 -4.63 7.90 -5.71
CA PHE A 37 -4.60 6.65 -6.46
C PHE A 37 -5.75 6.52 -7.47
N ASN A 38 -6.42 7.64 -7.78
CA ASN A 38 -7.65 7.69 -8.57
C ASN A 38 -8.70 6.60 -8.19
N ALA A 39 -8.77 6.26 -6.90
CA ALA A 39 -9.45 5.08 -6.36
C ALA A 39 -10.53 5.48 -5.32
N PRO A 40 -11.70 5.97 -5.77
CA PRO A 40 -12.76 6.46 -4.88
C PRO A 40 -13.28 5.39 -3.91
N LEU A 41 -13.53 4.16 -4.37
CA LEU A 41 -14.06 3.11 -3.50
C LEU A 41 -13.01 2.64 -2.49
N ALA A 42 -11.74 2.54 -2.92
CA ALA A 42 -10.64 2.22 -2.03
C ALA A 42 -10.45 3.25 -0.92
N GLY A 43 -10.59 4.55 -1.21
CA GLY A 43 -10.51 5.59 -0.17
C GLY A 43 -11.67 5.56 0.84
N VAL A 44 -12.88 5.19 0.39
CA VAL A 44 -14.02 4.93 1.28
C VAL A 44 -13.71 3.74 2.18
N LEU A 45 -13.30 2.61 1.61
CA LEU A 45 -12.97 1.41 2.37
C LEU A 45 -11.82 1.64 3.34
N PHE A 46 -10.77 2.35 2.93
CA PHE A 46 -9.67 2.69 3.82
C PHE A 46 -10.16 3.46 5.05
N THR A 47 -11.09 4.41 4.85
CA THR A 47 -11.68 5.16 5.96
C THR A 47 -12.42 4.25 6.92
N LEU A 48 -13.20 3.30 6.41
CA LEU A 48 -14.06 2.43 7.22
C LEU A 48 -13.29 1.27 7.87
N GLU A 49 -12.42 0.64 7.11
CA GLU A 49 -11.66 -0.57 7.47
C GLU A 49 -10.46 -0.23 8.35
N GLU A 50 -9.69 0.81 8.00
CA GLU A 50 -8.43 1.12 8.69
C GLU A 50 -8.53 2.33 9.62
N VAL A 51 -9.07 3.46 9.14
CA VAL A 51 -9.02 4.73 9.91
C VAL A 51 -10.02 4.76 11.05
N THR A 52 -11.30 4.48 10.76
CA THR A 52 -12.39 4.57 11.74
C THR A 52 -12.74 3.23 12.38
N LYS A 53 -12.39 2.12 11.73
CA LYS A 53 -12.76 0.76 12.14
C LYS A 53 -14.26 0.65 12.46
N SER A 54 -15.09 1.33 11.67
CA SER A 54 -16.52 1.56 11.95
C SER A 54 -17.36 1.56 10.66
N TRP A 55 -18.36 0.68 10.61
CA TRP A 55 -19.28 0.51 9.48
C TRP A 55 -20.63 1.20 9.67
N ARG A 56 -20.67 2.27 10.49
CA ARG A 56 -21.90 3.03 10.72
C ARG A 56 -22.31 3.75 9.43
N LEU A 57 -23.61 3.72 9.10
CA LEU A 57 -24.15 4.34 7.88
C LEU A 57 -23.69 5.80 7.70
N GLN A 58 -23.63 6.58 8.78
CA GLN A 58 -23.14 7.95 8.73
C GLN A 58 -21.68 8.04 8.25
N ALA A 59 -20.79 7.18 8.77
CA ALA A 59 -19.38 7.16 8.37
C ALA A 59 -19.24 6.73 6.90
N VAL A 60 -20.04 5.75 6.46
CA VAL A 60 -20.09 5.31 5.06
C VAL A 60 -20.50 6.46 4.16
N LEU A 61 -21.64 7.11 4.43
CA LEU A 61 -22.16 8.18 3.59
C LEU A 61 -21.21 9.38 3.51
N VAL A 62 -20.67 9.84 4.65
CA VAL A 62 -19.73 10.97 4.65
C VAL A 62 -18.45 10.63 3.87
N SER A 63 -17.94 9.40 4.01
CA SER A 63 -16.77 8.94 3.24
C SER A 63 -17.05 8.88 1.76
N VAL A 64 -18.21 8.36 1.35
CA VAL A 64 -18.64 8.30 -0.06
C VAL A 64 -18.76 9.70 -0.65
N PHE A 65 -19.44 10.63 0.02
CA PHE A 65 -19.56 12.00 -0.47
C PHE A 65 -18.21 12.70 -0.56
N ALA A 66 -17.34 12.52 0.44
CA ALA A 66 -16.01 13.10 0.44
C ALA A 66 -15.14 12.57 -0.70
N ALA A 67 -15.10 11.24 -0.89
CA ALA A 67 -14.34 10.60 -1.96
C ALA A 67 -14.88 10.99 -3.35
N ALA A 68 -16.20 10.96 -3.54
CA ALA A 68 -16.83 11.34 -4.81
C ALA A 68 -16.54 12.79 -5.18
N ALA A 69 -16.65 13.72 -4.22
CA ALA A 69 -16.35 15.13 -4.46
C ALA A 69 -14.86 15.36 -4.76
N ALA A 70 -13.97 14.75 -3.99
CA ALA A 70 -12.53 14.92 -4.13
C ALA A 70 -12.00 14.30 -5.44
N VAL A 71 -12.34 13.05 -5.73
CA VAL A 71 -11.94 12.37 -6.97
C VAL A 71 -12.63 13.00 -8.18
N GLY A 72 -13.91 13.37 -8.08
CA GLY A 72 -14.61 14.09 -9.15
C GLY A 72 -13.90 15.39 -9.52
N THR A 73 -13.46 16.15 -8.52
CA THR A 73 -12.67 17.37 -8.74
C THR A 73 -11.30 17.06 -9.35
N SER A 74 -10.61 16.02 -8.87
CA SER A 74 -9.34 15.56 -9.43
C SER A 74 -9.47 15.19 -10.91
N ARG A 75 -10.50 14.42 -11.27
CA ARG A 75 -10.76 13.99 -12.65
C ARG A 75 -11.12 15.14 -13.59
N LEU A 76 -11.75 16.20 -13.10
CA LEU A 76 -11.97 17.42 -13.88
C LEU A 76 -10.66 18.14 -14.22
N LEU A 77 -9.62 18.02 -13.38
CA LEU A 77 -8.34 18.70 -13.54
C LEU A 77 -7.30 17.85 -14.29
N LEU A 78 -7.24 16.55 -13.96
CA LEU A 78 -6.18 15.63 -14.41
C LEU A 78 -6.67 14.61 -15.45
N GLY A 79 -7.99 14.49 -15.63
CA GLY A 79 -8.61 13.47 -16.48
C GLY A 79 -8.98 12.19 -15.72
N ASP A 80 -9.72 11.32 -16.39
CA ASP A 80 -10.17 10.03 -15.86
C ASP A 80 -9.51 8.88 -16.61
N HIS A 81 -8.43 8.35 -16.03
CA HIS A 81 -7.73 7.19 -16.55
C HIS A 81 -7.14 6.37 -15.38
N PRO A 82 -7.04 5.03 -15.53
CA PRO A 82 -6.35 4.21 -14.55
C PRO A 82 -4.88 4.60 -14.45
N ASP A 83 -4.33 4.46 -13.24
CA ASP A 83 -2.91 4.75 -12.98
C ASP A 83 -1.98 3.75 -13.70
N PHE A 84 -2.45 2.51 -13.89
CA PHE A 84 -1.72 1.46 -14.60
C PHE A 84 -2.49 0.92 -15.80
N GLY A 85 -1.83 0.94 -16.96
CA GLY A 85 -2.30 0.28 -18.17
C GLY A 85 -2.02 -1.21 -18.14
N VAL A 86 -3.07 -2.03 -18.03
CA VAL A 86 -2.99 -3.49 -18.02
C VAL A 86 -3.64 -4.04 -19.29
N PRO A 87 -2.98 -4.93 -20.06
CA PRO A 87 -3.62 -5.58 -21.21
C PRO A 87 -4.80 -6.44 -20.75
N PRO A 88 -5.72 -6.84 -21.65
CA PRO A 88 -6.81 -7.74 -21.28
C PRO A 88 -6.28 -9.05 -20.71
N VAL A 89 -6.58 -9.30 -19.44
CA VAL A 89 -6.20 -10.53 -18.73
C VAL A 89 -7.44 -11.39 -18.49
N PRO A 90 -7.51 -12.62 -19.02
CA PRO A 90 -8.63 -13.53 -18.74
C PRO A 90 -8.60 -13.96 -17.26
N ALA A 91 -9.77 -14.29 -16.72
CA ALA A 91 -9.85 -14.84 -15.38
C ALA A 91 -9.08 -16.19 -15.32
N PRO A 92 -8.15 -16.37 -14.38
CA PRO A 92 -7.48 -17.66 -14.21
C PRO A 92 -8.50 -18.76 -13.94
N GLU A 93 -8.28 -19.94 -14.51
CA GLU A 93 -9.14 -21.09 -14.26
C GLU A 93 -9.14 -21.47 -12.77
N LEU A 94 -10.25 -22.03 -12.30
CA LEU A 94 -10.46 -22.34 -10.88
C LEU A 94 -9.40 -23.31 -10.31
N VAL A 95 -8.81 -24.14 -11.19
CA VAL A 95 -7.73 -25.08 -10.85
C VAL A 95 -6.47 -24.37 -10.30
N TRP A 96 -6.26 -23.10 -10.65
CA TRP A 96 -5.10 -22.32 -10.20
C TRP A 96 -5.31 -21.65 -8.84
N LEU A 97 -6.54 -21.60 -8.31
CA LEU A 97 -6.81 -20.96 -7.01
C LEU A 97 -5.97 -21.48 -5.83
N PRO A 98 -5.68 -22.79 -5.70
CA PRO A 98 -4.78 -23.28 -4.66
C PRO A 98 -3.38 -22.64 -4.73
N LEU A 99 -2.88 -22.32 -5.93
CA LEU A 99 -1.60 -21.64 -6.09
C LEU A 99 -1.65 -20.21 -5.53
N PHE A 100 -2.74 -19.48 -5.76
CA PHE A 100 -2.95 -18.15 -5.19
C PHE A 100 -3.10 -18.19 -3.65
N LEU A 101 -3.69 -19.27 -3.11
CA LEU A 101 -3.76 -19.48 -1.66
C LEU A 101 -2.35 -19.67 -1.08
N VAL A 102 -1.53 -20.55 -1.66
CA VAL A 102 -0.13 -20.75 -1.25
C VAL A 102 0.67 -19.47 -1.36
N PHE A 103 0.53 -18.76 -2.48
CA PHE A 103 1.14 -17.45 -2.69
C PHE A 103 0.73 -16.45 -1.60
N GLY A 104 -0.55 -16.39 -1.28
CA GLY A 104 -1.07 -15.55 -0.20
C GLY A 104 -0.44 -15.88 1.15
N VAL A 105 -0.36 -17.17 1.51
CA VAL A 105 0.30 -17.62 2.74
C VAL A 105 1.73 -17.12 2.81
N LEU A 106 2.53 -17.34 1.75
CA LEU A 106 3.92 -16.86 1.65
C LEU A 106 4.02 -15.32 1.72
N THR A 107 3.08 -14.63 1.09
CA THR A 107 2.98 -13.16 1.14
C THR A 107 2.73 -12.67 2.56
N GLY A 108 1.98 -13.42 3.38
CA GLY A 108 1.79 -13.11 4.80
C GLY A 108 3.10 -13.15 5.60
N PHE A 109 3.97 -14.14 5.36
CA PHE A 109 5.30 -14.19 5.98
C PHE A 109 6.17 -13.00 5.56
N LEU A 110 6.18 -12.67 4.26
CA LEU A 110 6.93 -11.53 3.74
C LEU A 110 6.42 -10.20 4.27
N GLY A 111 5.10 -10.00 4.36
CA GLY A 111 4.50 -8.79 4.92
C GLY A 111 4.83 -8.61 6.41
N ALA A 112 4.78 -9.68 7.19
CA ALA A 112 5.23 -9.65 8.59
C ALA A 112 6.72 -9.29 8.70
N GLY A 113 7.56 -9.87 7.84
CA GLY A 113 8.98 -9.50 7.74
C GLY A 113 9.18 -8.03 7.37
N TYR A 114 8.37 -7.50 6.45
CA TYR A 114 8.47 -6.10 6.02
C TYR A 114 8.12 -5.14 7.16
N ASN A 115 7.05 -5.44 7.92
CA ASN A 115 6.70 -4.68 9.12
C ASN A 115 7.86 -4.64 10.12
N LEU A 116 8.52 -5.78 10.36
CA LEU A 116 9.71 -5.83 11.22
C LEU A 116 10.83 -4.94 10.70
N VAL A 117 11.12 -4.97 9.40
CA VAL A 117 12.18 -4.13 8.81
C VAL A 117 11.84 -2.64 8.90
N VAL A 118 10.58 -2.25 8.67
CA VAL A 118 10.12 -0.85 8.85
C VAL A 118 10.35 -0.37 10.27
N LEU A 119 9.87 -1.13 11.26
CA LEU A 119 10.00 -0.76 12.67
C LEU A 119 11.48 -0.77 13.12
N TRP A 120 12.24 -1.77 12.68
CA TRP A 120 13.68 -1.87 12.92
C TRP A 120 14.42 -0.66 12.35
N ALA A 121 14.14 -0.25 11.11
CA ALA A 121 14.79 0.90 10.48
C ALA A 121 14.49 2.19 11.24
N LEU A 122 13.22 2.40 11.66
CA LEU A 122 12.82 3.54 12.49
C LEU A 122 13.59 3.58 13.81
N ASP A 123 13.70 2.45 14.51
CA ASP A 123 14.41 2.37 15.80
C ASP A 123 15.91 2.62 15.64
N HIS A 124 16.53 2.04 14.60
CA HIS A 124 17.97 2.14 14.39
C HIS A 124 18.39 3.53 13.95
N VAL A 125 17.64 4.19 13.08
CA VAL A 125 17.94 5.57 12.67
C VAL A 125 17.71 6.53 13.84
N ALA A 126 16.63 6.36 14.61
CA ALA A 126 16.35 7.16 15.80
C ALA A 126 17.40 6.97 16.92
N ALA A 127 18.01 5.78 17.02
CA ALA A 127 19.06 5.48 18.00
C ALA A 127 20.37 6.24 17.73
N ILE A 128 20.61 6.74 16.52
CA ILE A 128 21.82 7.51 16.15
C ILE A 128 21.70 8.97 16.65
N ARG A 129 21.55 9.13 17.96
CA ARG A 129 21.34 10.43 18.63
C ARG A 129 22.48 11.43 18.45
N ARG A 130 23.66 10.98 18.03
CA ARG A 130 24.84 11.83 17.79
C ARG A 130 24.71 12.67 16.52
N ILE A 131 23.87 12.27 15.56
CA ILE A 131 23.70 12.96 14.29
C ILE A 131 22.36 13.71 14.32
N PRO A 132 22.33 15.03 14.07
CA PRO A 132 21.10 15.80 13.92
C PRO A 132 20.16 15.16 12.88
N THR A 133 18.85 15.16 13.15
CA THR A 133 17.83 14.56 12.26
C THR A 133 17.93 15.07 10.83
N LEU A 134 18.27 16.34 10.63
CA LEU A 134 18.46 16.92 9.29
C LEU A 134 19.62 16.28 8.52
N LEU A 135 20.73 15.97 9.21
CA LEU A 135 21.88 15.30 8.59
C LEU A 135 21.59 13.82 8.32
N GLN A 136 20.84 13.16 9.20
CA GLN A 136 20.36 11.80 8.95
C GLN A 136 19.49 11.76 7.69
N ALA A 137 18.46 12.61 7.61
CA ALA A 137 17.58 12.73 6.46
C ALA A 137 18.36 13.09 5.19
N GLY A 138 19.29 14.04 5.27
CA GLY A 138 20.16 14.42 4.15
C GLY A 138 21.05 13.27 3.67
N SER A 139 21.59 12.46 4.57
CA SER A 139 22.41 11.30 4.22
C SER A 139 21.61 10.18 3.55
N ILE A 140 20.40 9.89 4.05
CA ILE A 140 19.48 8.92 3.44
C ILE A 140 19.04 9.44 2.06
N GLY A 141 18.67 10.72 1.96
CA GLY A 141 18.31 11.35 0.70
C GLY A 141 19.45 11.33 -0.32
N ALA A 142 20.69 11.59 0.10
CA ALA A 142 21.86 11.51 -0.77
C ALA A 142 22.13 10.07 -1.24
N ALA A 143 22.02 9.08 -0.36
CA ALA A 143 22.17 7.67 -0.73
C ALA A 143 21.08 7.22 -1.72
N VAL A 144 19.82 7.58 -1.47
CA VAL A 144 18.69 7.29 -2.35
C VAL A 144 18.81 8.03 -3.68
N GLY A 145 19.28 9.28 -3.66
CA GLY A 145 19.55 10.06 -4.87
C GLY A 145 20.67 9.47 -5.72
N LEU A 146 21.75 8.96 -5.09
CA LEU A 146 22.80 8.24 -5.80
C LEU A 146 22.26 6.93 -6.40
N LEU A 147 21.47 6.17 -5.64
CA LEU A 147 20.80 4.96 -6.13
C LEU A 147 19.87 5.27 -7.30
N LEU A 148 19.17 6.40 -7.29
CA LEU A 148 18.34 6.84 -8.42
C LEU A 148 19.15 7.01 -9.70
N CYS A 149 20.39 7.51 -9.62
CA CYS A 149 21.27 7.68 -10.78
C CYS A 149 21.80 6.36 -11.34
N VAL A 150 22.09 5.37 -10.49
CA VAL A 150 22.74 4.11 -10.92
C VAL A 150 21.76 2.94 -11.13
N ALA A 151 20.68 2.90 -10.35
CA ALA A 151 19.71 1.81 -10.30
C ALA A 151 18.30 2.36 -10.03
N PRO A 152 17.70 3.11 -10.97
CA PRO A 152 16.47 3.89 -10.74
C PRO A 152 15.28 3.05 -10.29
N LEU A 153 15.18 1.78 -10.72
CA LEU A 153 14.08 0.87 -10.35
C LEU A 153 14.12 0.42 -8.88
N THR A 154 15.24 0.64 -8.16
CA THR A 154 15.40 0.25 -6.74
C THR A 154 14.85 1.28 -5.75
N VAL A 155 14.51 2.47 -6.23
CA VAL A 155 14.06 3.62 -5.42
C VAL A 155 12.79 4.25 -6.01
N GLY A 156 12.27 5.32 -5.39
CA GLY A 156 10.99 5.94 -5.76
C GLY A 156 9.77 5.17 -5.24
N ASP A 157 8.57 5.60 -5.61
CA ASP A 157 7.29 4.94 -5.28
C ASP A 157 7.19 3.52 -5.87
N GLY A 158 7.72 3.33 -7.08
CA GLY A 158 7.69 2.08 -7.82
C GLY A 158 6.63 2.05 -8.92
N ASP A 159 6.04 3.18 -9.29
CA ASP A 159 4.98 3.23 -10.31
C ASP A 159 5.52 2.79 -11.68
N ALA A 160 6.67 3.32 -12.11
CA ALA A 160 7.31 2.92 -13.36
C ALA A 160 7.62 1.41 -13.39
N LEU A 161 8.09 0.86 -12.26
CA LEU A 161 8.37 -0.57 -12.15
C LEU A 161 7.09 -1.40 -12.19
N THR A 162 6.06 -0.98 -11.46
CA THR A 162 4.75 -1.65 -11.44
C THR A 162 4.12 -1.64 -12.83
N GLN A 163 4.17 -0.51 -13.54
CA GLN A 163 3.71 -0.41 -14.92
C GLN A 163 4.49 -1.34 -15.87
N MET A 164 5.81 -1.49 -15.71
CA MET A 164 6.58 -2.45 -16.51
C MET A 164 6.12 -3.88 -16.26
N LEU A 165 5.93 -4.27 -14.99
CA LEU A 165 5.50 -5.63 -14.62
C LEU A 165 4.08 -5.92 -15.13
N LEU A 166 3.15 -4.99 -14.92
CA LEU A 166 1.75 -5.14 -15.36
C LEU A 166 1.60 -5.00 -16.88
N GLY A 167 2.53 -4.29 -17.55
CA GLY A 167 2.65 -4.24 -19.00
C GLY A 167 3.23 -5.51 -19.63
N GLY A 168 3.58 -6.52 -18.82
CA GLY A 168 4.09 -7.82 -19.28
C GLY A 168 5.61 -7.86 -19.51
N HIS A 169 6.35 -6.84 -19.07
CA HIS A 169 7.81 -6.84 -19.18
C HIS A 169 8.41 -7.97 -18.34
N GLN A 170 9.21 -8.82 -18.99
CA GLN A 170 9.83 -9.97 -18.34
C GLN A 170 11.23 -9.60 -17.87
N PHE A 171 11.44 -9.64 -16.56
CA PHE A 171 12.75 -9.51 -15.95
C PHE A 171 13.38 -10.89 -15.75
N VAL A 172 14.71 -10.95 -15.83
CA VAL A 172 15.45 -12.15 -15.44
C VAL A 172 15.20 -12.43 -13.96
N LEU A 173 14.95 -13.70 -13.59
CA LEU A 173 14.58 -14.10 -12.23
C LEU A 173 15.50 -13.52 -11.15
N LEU A 174 16.82 -13.57 -11.38
CA LEU A 174 17.81 -13.02 -10.46
C LEU A 174 17.71 -11.49 -10.32
N ALA A 175 17.42 -10.78 -11.41
CA ALA A 175 17.21 -9.34 -11.40
C ALA A 175 15.93 -8.98 -10.63
N THR A 176 14.83 -9.73 -10.82
CA THR A 176 13.59 -9.55 -10.05
C THR A 176 13.83 -9.78 -8.56
N ALA A 177 14.56 -10.82 -8.19
CA ALA A 177 14.93 -11.09 -6.80
C ALA A 177 15.80 -9.97 -6.20
N GLY A 178 16.76 -9.45 -6.98
CA GLY A 178 17.60 -8.32 -6.58
C GLY A 178 16.81 -7.02 -6.40
N LEU A 179 15.88 -6.72 -7.32
CA LEU A 179 14.98 -5.56 -7.21
C LEU A 179 14.06 -5.67 -6.00
N LEU A 180 13.48 -6.85 -5.76
CA LEU A 180 12.66 -7.12 -4.58
C LEU A 180 13.47 -6.88 -3.30
N ALA A 181 14.64 -7.48 -3.18
CA ALA A 181 15.51 -7.32 -2.01
C ALA A 181 15.92 -5.85 -1.80
N ALA A 182 16.28 -5.15 -2.87
CA ALA A 182 16.62 -3.72 -2.79
C ALA A 182 15.45 -2.89 -2.27
N ARG A 183 14.26 -3.03 -2.87
CA ARG A 183 13.05 -2.26 -2.48
C ARG A 183 12.54 -2.62 -1.09
N PHE A 184 12.70 -3.87 -0.68
CA PHE A 184 12.37 -4.33 0.67
C PHE A 184 13.21 -3.63 1.75
N LEU A 185 14.38 -3.08 1.41
CA LEU A 185 15.27 -2.36 2.32
C LEU A 185 15.22 -0.84 2.12
N THR A 186 15.21 -0.36 0.87
CA THR A 186 15.22 1.07 0.58
C THR A 186 13.94 1.75 1.03
N GLY A 187 12.77 1.11 0.89
CA GLY A 187 11.48 1.65 1.37
C GLY A 187 11.49 1.96 2.88
N PRO A 188 11.76 0.96 3.74
CA PRO A 188 11.93 1.16 5.18
C PRO A 188 12.97 2.22 5.56
N LEU A 189 14.11 2.23 4.87
CA LEU A 189 15.17 3.22 5.12
C LEU A 189 14.68 4.64 4.79
N CYS A 190 14.05 4.86 3.64
CA CYS A 190 13.45 6.13 3.27
C CYS A 190 12.40 6.58 4.30
N TYR A 191 11.55 5.65 4.75
CA TYR A 191 10.51 5.95 5.73
C TYR A 191 11.10 6.36 7.09
N SER A 192 12.26 5.83 7.45
CA SER A 192 12.98 6.18 8.68
C SER A 192 13.65 7.57 8.66
N ALA A 193 13.72 8.24 7.51
CA ALA A 193 14.37 9.54 7.35
C ALA A 193 13.62 10.72 8.01
N ALA A 194 12.48 10.48 8.66
CA ALA A 194 11.63 11.52 9.29
C ALA A 194 11.17 12.63 8.31
N VAL A 195 11.10 12.32 7.01
CA VAL A 195 10.57 13.18 5.95
C VAL A 195 9.11 12.77 5.65
N PRO A 196 8.20 13.70 5.31
CA PRO A 196 6.84 13.35 4.92
C PRO A 196 6.82 12.33 3.78
N GLY A 197 6.20 11.17 4.02
CA GLY A 197 6.13 10.08 3.06
C GLY A 197 5.05 9.07 3.42
N GLY A 198 4.72 8.21 2.45
CA GLY A 198 3.73 7.14 2.61
C GLY A 198 4.33 5.77 2.32
N LEU A 199 3.71 4.73 2.88
CA LEU A 199 4.09 3.34 2.62
C LEU A 199 3.27 2.71 1.47
N PHE A 200 2.12 3.30 1.10
CA PHE A 200 1.15 2.70 0.17
C PHE A 200 1.74 2.27 -1.18
N ALA A 201 2.23 3.21 -1.99
CA ALA A 201 2.74 2.90 -3.32
C ALA A 201 3.94 1.93 -3.30
N PRO A 202 4.94 2.09 -2.40
CA PRO A 202 6.02 1.11 -2.25
C PRO A 202 5.53 -0.31 -1.92
N LEU A 203 4.50 -0.47 -1.08
CA LEU A 203 3.92 -1.78 -0.77
C LEU A 203 3.32 -2.44 -2.00
N LEU A 204 2.59 -1.70 -2.83
CA LEU A 204 2.03 -2.21 -4.08
C LEU A 204 3.14 -2.67 -5.02
N ALA A 205 4.20 -1.86 -5.20
CA ALA A 205 5.32 -2.21 -6.05
C ALA A 205 6.08 -3.46 -5.58
N ILE A 206 6.29 -3.60 -4.26
CA ILE A 206 6.91 -4.80 -3.67
C ILE A 206 5.99 -6.02 -3.89
N GLY A 207 4.68 -5.86 -3.71
CA GLY A 207 3.70 -6.91 -3.98
C GLY A 207 3.70 -7.37 -5.44
N ALA A 208 3.72 -6.44 -6.39
CA ALA A 208 3.82 -6.74 -7.82
C ALA A 208 5.09 -7.53 -8.15
N LEU A 209 6.24 -7.06 -7.65
CA LEU A 209 7.54 -7.74 -7.81
C LEU A 209 7.52 -9.15 -7.21
N TRP A 210 6.95 -9.31 -6.01
CA TRP A 210 6.85 -10.61 -5.36
C TRP A 210 5.98 -11.57 -6.16
N GLY A 211 4.85 -11.10 -6.70
CA GLY A 211 4.00 -11.87 -7.60
C GLY A 211 4.75 -12.36 -8.85
N THR A 212 5.48 -11.46 -9.51
CA THR A 212 6.31 -11.80 -10.67
C THR A 212 7.43 -12.77 -10.32
N LEU A 213 8.13 -12.56 -9.20
CA LEU A 213 9.19 -13.45 -8.72
C LEU A 213 8.63 -14.85 -8.44
N PHE A 214 7.47 -14.93 -7.80
CA PHE A 214 6.83 -16.20 -7.47
C PHE A 214 6.49 -17.00 -8.73
N VAL A 215 5.91 -16.38 -9.76
CA VAL A 215 5.63 -17.06 -11.04
C VAL A 215 6.91 -17.52 -11.72
N GLY A 216 7.97 -16.71 -11.69
CA GLY A 216 9.28 -17.11 -12.21
C GLY A 216 9.87 -18.32 -11.48
N CYS A 217 9.70 -18.41 -10.15
CA CYS A 217 10.09 -19.59 -9.36
C CYS A 217 9.23 -20.81 -9.69
N VAL A 218 7.92 -20.64 -9.87
CA VAL A 218 7.02 -21.72 -10.30
C VAL A 218 7.44 -22.25 -11.66
N GLY A 219 7.73 -21.37 -12.63
CA GLY A 219 8.15 -21.77 -13.98
C GLY A 219 9.51 -22.47 -14.03
N ALA A 220 10.36 -22.30 -13.01
CA ALA A 220 11.63 -23.03 -12.91
C ALA A 220 11.45 -24.50 -12.46
N VAL A 221 10.32 -24.83 -11.84
CA VAL A 221 10.04 -26.15 -11.24
C VAL A 221 8.90 -26.87 -11.96
N TRP A 222 7.93 -26.12 -12.49
CA TRP A 222 6.75 -26.65 -13.14
C TRP A 222 7.02 -27.00 -14.61
N PRO A 223 6.46 -28.11 -15.14
CA PRO A 223 6.73 -28.53 -16.52
C PRO A 223 6.11 -27.62 -17.59
N GLU A 224 4.99 -26.98 -17.25
CA GLU A 224 4.25 -26.07 -18.14
C GLU A 224 4.63 -24.62 -17.87
N ASP A 225 4.63 -23.79 -18.91
CA ASP A 225 4.96 -22.37 -18.82
C ASP A 225 3.85 -21.58 -18.10
N PRO A 226 4.08 -21.07 -16.87
CA PRO A 226 3.07 -20.34 -16.11
C PRO A 226 3.05 -18.85 -16.45
N THR A 227 3.68 -18.39 -17.55
CA THR A 227 3.79 -16.97 -17.91
C THR A 227 2.42 -16.26 -18.02
N PHE A 228 1.35 -16.98 -18.38
CA PHE A 228 0.00 -16.43 -18.39
C PHE A 228 -0.50 -15.98 -16.99
N LEU A 229 0.10 -16.49 -15.91
CA LEU A 229 -0.18 -16.08 -14.53
C LEU A 229 0.67 -14.88 -14.06
N ALA A 230 1.65 -14.41 -14.85
CA ALA A 230 2.56 -13.34 -14.42
C ALA A 230 1.82 -12.07 -14.00
N ILE A 231 0.90 -11.58 -14.84
CA ILE A 231 0.10 -10.38 -14.53
C ILE A 231 -0.94 -10.68 -13.43
N PRO A 232 -1.74 -11.77 -13.49
CA PRO A 232 -2.62 -12.15 -12.38
C PRO A 232 -1.93 -12.22 -11.02
N MET A 233 -0.73 -12.79 -10.95
CA MET A 233 0.01 -12.94 -9.70
C MET A 233 0.62 -11.62 -9.24
N ALA A 234 1.06 -10.75 -10.15
CA ALA A 234 1.48 -9.39 -9.80
C ALA A 234 0.32 -8.59 -9.19
N LEU A 235 -0.88 -8.64 -9.80
CA LEU A 235 -2.10 -8.01 -9.26
C LEU A 235 -2.49 -8.58 -7.90
N ALA A 236 -2.47 -9.91 -7.76
CA ALA A 236 -2.70 -10.58 -6.48
C ALA A 236 -1.65 -10.21 -5.43
N GLY A 237 -0.39 -10.08 -5.83
CA GLY A 237 0.72 -9.67 -4.98
C GLY A 237 0.58 -8.25 -4.45
N MET A 238 0.17 -7.31 -5.30
CA MET A 238 -0.13 -5.93 -4.90
C MET A 238 -1.15 -5.90 -3.76
N ALA A 239 -2.31 -6.56 -3.94
CA ALA A 239 -3.38 -6.59 -2.95
C ALA A 239 -2.98 -7.38 -1.68
N ALA A 240 -2.38 -8.56 -1.86
CA ALA A 240 -2.03 -9.44 -0.75
C ALA A 240 -0.91 -8.88 0.13
N PHE A 241 0.12 -8.24 -0.46
CA PHE A 241 1.21 -7.63 0.30
C PHE A 241 0.72 -6.40 1.08
N PHE A 242 -0.17 -5.62 0.46
CA PHE A 242 -0.86 -4.53 1.14
C PHE A 242 -1.69 -5.06 2.34
N GLY A 243 -2.54 -6.07 2.12
CA GLY A 243 -3.34 -6.69 3.18
C GLY A 243 -2.49 -7.29 4.31
N ALA A 244 -1.39 -7.97 3.98
CA ALA A 244 -0.46 -8.55 4.95
C ALA A 244 0.20 -7.51 5.86
N THR A 245 0.50 -6.33 5.32
CA THR A 245 1.23 -5.24 6.01
C THR A 245 0.27 -4.33 6.78
N VAL A 246 -0.77 -3.85 6.09
CA VAL A 246 -1.70 -2.82 6.56
C VAL A 246 -2.86 -3.41 7.37
N ARG A 247 -3.24 -4.67 7.12
CA ARG A 247 -4.45 -5.32 7.69
C ARG A 247 -5.78 -4.73 7.22
N ALA A 248 -5.78 -4.14 6.01
CA ALA A 248 -6.98 -3.68 5.31
C ALA A 248 -7.17 -4.42 3.97
N PRO A 249 -7.62 -5.70 4.00
CA PRO A 249 -7.73 -6.53 2.80
C PRO A 249 -8.70 -6.00 1.74
N LEU A 250 -9.85 -5.43 2.13
CA LEU A 250 -10.82 -4.94 1.15
C LEU A 250 -10.31 -3.67 0.48
N THR A 251 -9.66 -2.80 1.23
CA THR A 251 -8.96 -1.62 0.71
C THR A 251 -7.90 -2.01 -0.30
N GLY A 252 -7.05 -2.99 0.03
CA GLY A 252 -5.99 -3.49 -0.86
C GLY A 252 -6.52 -4.13 -2.14
N LEU A 253 -7.67 -4.81 -2.07
CA LEU A 253 -8.33 -5.35 -3.25
C LEU A 253 -8.84 -4.23 -4.17
N LEU A 254 -9.60 -3.29 -3.62
CA LEU A 254 -10.25 -2.24 -4.40
C LEU A 254 -9.26 -1.25 -4.98
N ILE A 255 -8.19 -0.90 -4.26
CA ILE A 255 -7.17 0.02 -4.78
C ILE A 255 -6.52 -0.57 -6.05
N VAL A 256 -6.21 -1.87 -6.04
CA VAL A 256 -5.63 -2.52 -7.23
C VAL A 256 -6.63 -2.60 -8.37
N ILE A 257 -7.89 -2.93 -8.09
CA ILE A 257 -8.94 -2.96 -9.12
C ILE A 257 -9.14 -1.58 -9.75
N GLU A 258 -9.22 -0.51 -8.96
CA GLU A 258 -9.46 0.84 -9.46
C GLU A 258 -8.25 1.40 -10.21
N MET A 259 -7.03 1.19 -9.69
CA MET A 259 -5.80 1.66 -10.35
C MET A 259 -5.50 0.95 -11.68
N THR A 260 -6.01 -0.27 -11.88
CA THR A 260 -5.72 -1.11 -13.06
C THR A 260 -6.93 -1.34 -13.97
N ALA A 261 -8.11 -0.90 -13.56
CA ALA A 261 -9.40 -1.21 -14.17
C ALA A 261 -9.63 -2.71 -14.47
N THR A 262 -8.98 -3.61 -13.70
CA THR A 262 -9.00 -5.05 -13.96
C THR A 262 -9.79 -5.79 -12.88
N THR A 263 -10.94 -6.36 -13.26
CA THR A 263 -11.82 -7.11 -12.35
C THR A 263 -11.76 -8.62 -12.55
N SER A 264 -11.20 -9.09 -13.67
CA SER A 264 -11.13 -10.53 -14.02
C SER A 264 -10.33 -11.37 -13.02
N VAL A 265 -9.43 -10.74 -12.26
CA VAL A 265 -8.54 -11.39 -11.28
C VAL A 265 -9.05 -11.21 -9.83
N ALA A 266 -10.24 -10.64 -9.62
CA ALA A 266 -10.75 -10.33 -8.29
C ALA A 266 -10.84 -11.55 -7.35
N VAL A 267 -11.31 -12.70 -7.86
CA VAL A 267 -11.44 -13.94 -7.05
C VAL A 267 -10.08 -14.45 -6.54
N PRO A 268 -9.07 -14.69 -7.40
CA PRO A 268 -7.74 -15.08 -6.92
C PRO A 268 -7.08 -14.02 -6.03
N MET A 269 -7.27 -12.71 -6.31
CA MET A 269 -6.79 -11.65 -5.42
C MET A 269 -7.40 -11.73 -4.02
N MET A 270 -8.72 -11.97 -3.91
CA MET A 270 -9.40 -12.14 -2.62
C MET A 270 -8.82 -13.30 -1.82
N ILE A 271 -8.59 -14.45 -2.47
CA ILE A 271 -8.05 -15.65 -1.82
C ILE A 271 -6.62 -15.39 -1.35
N ALA A 272 -5.76 -14.85 -2.20
CA ALA A 272 -4.38 -14.53 -1.86
C ALA A 272 -4.32 -13.51 -0.69
N THR A 273 -5.14 -12.46 -0.76
CA THR A 273 -5.16 -11.41 0.26
C THR A 273 -5.68 -11.92 1.60
N ALA A 274 -6.75 -12.71 1.60
CA ALA A 274 -7.27 -13.32 2.82
C ALA A 274 -6.23 -14.26 3.47
N ALA A 275 -5.59 -15.12 2.68
CA ALA A 275 -4.55 -16.02 3.16
C ALA A 275 -3.34 -15.25 3.72
N ALA A 276 -2.95 -14.14 3.08
CA ALA A 276 -1.86 -13.28 3.53
C ALA A 276 -2.16 -12.60 4.86
N VAL A 277 -3.38 -12.08 5.02
CA VAL A 277 -3.84 -11.49 6.30
C VAL A 277 -3.86 -12.53 7.41
N VAL A 278 -4.44 -13.71 7.16
CA VAL A 278 -4.51 -14.80 8.16
C VAL A 278 -3.11 -15.24 8.58
N SER A 279 -2.21 -15.44 7.62
CA SER A 279 -0.86 -15.93 7.88
C SER A 279 -0.04 -14.90 8.66
N ALA A 280 -0.10 -13.63 8.27
CA ALA A 280 0.60 -12.57 9.00
C ALA A 280 0.01 -12.34 10.40
N ASN A 281 -1.30 -12.56 10.60
CA ASN A 281 -1.93 -12.52 11.93
C ASN A 281 -1.49 -13.71 12.80
N ALA A 282 -1.38 -14.91 12.22
CA ALA A 282 -0.89 -16.10 12.91
C ALA A 282 0.57 -15.95 13.38
N LEU A 283 1.37 -15.14 12.68
CA LEU A 283 2.73 -14.76 13.09
C LEU A 283 2.78 -13.71 14.21
N GLY A 284 1.64 -13.20 14.66
CA GLY A 284 1.57 -12.14 15.68
C GLY A 284 2.03 -10.77 15.17
N SER A 285 2.13 -10.56 13.84
CA SER A 285 2.43 -9.24 13.28
C SER A 285 1.24 -8.31 13.45
N ALA A 286 1.43 -7.24 14.21
CA ALA A 286 0.47 -6.14 14.31
C ALA A 286 0.32 -5.40 12.96
N PRO A 287 -0.84 -4.77 12.71
CA PRO A 287 -1.00 -3.81 11.62
C PRO A 287 0.05 -2.70 11.70
N ILE A 288 0.64 -2.33 10.56
CA ILE A 288 1.73 -1.34 10.55
C ILE A 288 1.28 0.04 11.05
N TYR A 289 0.08 0.51 10.67
CA TYR A 289 -0.40 1.83 11.09
C TYR A 289 -0.78 1.90 12.56
N ASP A 290 -1.27 0.81 13.15
CA ASP A 290 -1.46 0.71 14.60
C ASP A 290 -0.11 0.80 15.32
N SER A 291 0.90 0.05 14.85
CA SER A 291 2.26 0.08 15.41
C SER A 291 2.91 1.47 15.32
N LEU A 292 2.69 2.18 14.21
CA LEU A 292 3.17 3.55 14.02
C LEU A 292 2.42 4.56 14.90
N ARG A 293 1.11 4.36 15.10
CA ARG A 293 0.28 5.20 15.97
C ARG A 293 0.74 5.12 17.43
N GLU A 294 1.07 3.94 17.91
CA GLU A 294 1.59 3.73 19.28
C GLU A 294 2.92 4.44 19.54
N ARG A 295 3.70 4.70 18.49
CA ARG A 295 4.98 5.43 18.56
C ARG A 295 4.80 6.95 18.57
N MET A 296 3.61 7.46 18.24
CA MET A 296 3.37 8.90 18.29
C MET A 296 3.28 9.37 19.75
N PRO A 297 3.94 10.48 20.14
CA PRO A 297 3.79 11.02 21.47
C PRO A 297 2.32 11.31 21.74
N VAL A 298 1.79 10.83 22.88
CA VAL A 298 0.45 11.19 23.32
C VAL A 298 0.42 12.71 23.46
N SER A 299 -0.39 13.40 22.65
CA SER A 299 -0.62 14.82 22.88
C SER A 299 -1.30 14.95 24.24
N SER A 300 -0.56 15.47 25.23
CA SER A 300 -1.16 15.98 26.45
C SER A 300 -2.19 17.02 26.01
N GLY A 301 -3.48 16.68 26.12
CA GLY A 301 -4.56 17.63 25.96
C GLY A 301 -4.36 18.81 26.92
N PRO A 302 -4.95 19.98 26.65
CA PRO A 302 -4.80 21.12 27.55
C PRO A 302 -5.22 20.71 28.95
N ASP A 303 -4.34 20.97 29.92
CA ASP A 303 -4.62 20.80 31.35
C ASP A 303 -5.98 21.45 31.63
N ARG A 304 -6.92 20.63 32.10
CA ARG A 304 -8.18 21.14 32.66
C ARG A 304 -7.85 21.68 34.05
N SER A 305 -7.33 22.90 34.11
CA SER A 305 -7.31 23.73 35.32
C SER A 305 -8.35 24.83 35.20
#